data_AF-A0A9D6L9J6-F1
#
_entry.id   AF-A0A9D6L9J6-F1
#
_cell.length_a   1.000
_cell.length_b   1.000
_cell.length_c   1.000
_cell.angle_alpha   90.00
_cell.angle_beta   90.00
_cell.angle_gamma   90.00
#
_symmetry.space_group_name_H-M   'P 1'
#
loop_
_entity.id
_entity.type
_entity.pdbx_description
1 polymer ?
#
loop_
_entity_poly.entity_id
_entity_poly.type
_entity_poly.pdbx_seq_one_letter_code
_entity_poly.pdbx_strand_id
1 'polypeptide(L)'
;MSHDWRNPERVVPWKPRQRFTVTALGRAAAERYQSAIRAAQQGASPRAALDQAKQEWADGLKLRSADGIVLEDLVAGHGSLAEMQETLDACGLTLRDARGTLDRLKAAQLIEPLEAADRV
;
A
#
# COMPACT_ATOMS: atom_id res chain seq x y z
N MET A 1 -1.22 7.19 21.49
CA MET A 1 -2.13 6.08 21.11
C MET A 1 -1.37 5.13 20.21
N SER A 2 -1.01 3.94 20.69
CA SER A 2 -0.24 2.96 19.91
C SER A 2 -1.19 2.22 18.94
N HIS A 3 -1.00 2.42 17.64
CA HIS A 3 -1.69 1.64 16.61
C HIS A 3 -1.00 0.28 16.49
N ASP A 4 -1.61 -0.73 17.10
CA ASP A 4 -1.17 -2.12 16.98
C ASP A 4 -1.62 -2.69 15.63
N TRP A 5 -0.73 -2.62 14.65
CA TRP A 5 -0.93 -3.14 13.29
C TRP A 5 -1.04 -4.66 13.22
N ARG A 6 -0.77 -5.37 14.32
CA ARG A 6 -0.88 -6.84 14.41
C ARG A 6 -2.31 -7.30 14.73
N ASN A 7 -3.21 -6.40 15.13
CA ASN A 7 -4.61 -6.76 15.42
C ASN A 7 -5.53 -6.45 14.22
N PRO A 8 -5.96 -7.46 13.43
CA PRO A 8 -6.81 -7.29 12.25
C PRO A 8 -8.23 -6.79 12.55
N GLU A 9 -8.61 -6.66 13.82
CA GLU A 9 -9.93 -6.16 14.25
C GLU A 9 -10.01 -4.64 14.40
N ARG A 10 -8.87 -3.91 14.40
CA ARG A 10 -8.84 -2.45 14.57
C ARG A 10 -8.37 -1.72 13.29
N VAL A 11 -8.98 -2.08 12.16
CA VAL A 11 -8.78 -1.33 10.92
C VAL A 11 -9.56 -0.02 11.00
N VAL A 12 -8.90 1.11 10.72
CA VAL A 12 -9.57 2.42 10.71
C VAL A 12 -10.63 2.39 9.60
N PRO A 13 -11.89 2.80 9.90
CA PRO A 13 -12.97 2.78 8.93
C PRO A 13 -12.82 3.96 7.96
N TRP A 14 -11.80 3.95 7.11
CA TRP A 14 -11.62 4.95 6.07
C TRP A 14 -12.84 4.99 5.15
N LYS A 15 -13.38 6.19 4.94
CA LYS A 15 -14.45 6.43 3.97
C LYS A 15 -13.93 6.09 2.57
N PRO A 16 -14.74 5.50 1.67
CA PRO A 16 -14.28 5.17 0.32
C PRO A 16 -13.71 6.36 -0.48
N ARG A 17 -14.22 7.57 -0.21
CA ARG A 17 -13.79 8.83 -0.83
C ARG A 17 -12.71 9.59 -0.04
N GLN A 18 -12.21 9.04 1.08
CA GLN A 18 -11.09 9.63 1.80
C GLN A 18 -9.88 9.65 0.87
N ARG A 19 -9.28 10.83 0.68
CA ARG A 19 -8.09 10.98 -0.16
C ARG A 19 -6.81 10.85 0.67
N PHE A 20 -5.78 10.33 0.04
CA PHE A 20 -4.44 10.22 0.59
C PHE A 20 -3.45 10.84 -0.37
N THR A 21 -2.37 11.39 0.17
CA THR A 21 -1.20 11.82 -0.59
C THR A 21 -0.03 10.90 -0.27
N VAL A 22 0.80 10.64 -1.27
CA VAL A 22 2.02 9.85 -1.09
C VAL A 22 3.15 10.78 -0.70
N THR A 23 3.83 10.47 0.41
CA THR A 23 4.98 11.24 0.89
C THR A 23 6.20 11.00 0.00
N ALA A 24 7.27 11.78 0.19
CA ALA A 24 8.55 11.52 -0.49
C ALA A 24 9.09 10.10 -0.16
N LEU A 25 8.92 9.66 1.09
CA LEU A 25 9.27 8.30 1.52
C LEU A 25 8.42 7.24 0.82
N GLY A 26 7.12 7.49 0.66
CA GLY A 26 6.22 6.60 -0.06
C GLY A 26 6.59 6.43 -1.53
N ARG A 27 6.96 7.52 -2.21
CA ARG A 27 7.42 7.47 -3.61
C ARG A 27 8.71 6.66 -3.74
N ALA A 28 9.70 6.92 -2.90
CA ALA A 28 10.94 6.15 -2.87
C ALA A 28 10.69 4.65 -2.55
N ALA A 29 9.75 4.36 -1.64
CA ALA A 29 9.37 2.98 -1.33
C ALA A 29 8.69 2.28 -2.53
N ALA A 30 7.85 2.98 -3.29
CA ALA A 30 7.23 2.45 -4.51
C ALA A 30 8.27 2.20 -5.62
N GLU A 31 9.24 3.11 -5.81
CA GLU A 31 10.34 2.92 -6.76
C GLU A 31 11.20 1.70 -6.41
N ARG A 32 11.45 1.48 -5.10
CA ARG A 32 12.15 0.29 -4.61
C ARG A 32 11.34 -0.98 -4.85
N TYR A 33 10.03 -0.94 -4.65
CA TYR A 33 9.13 -2.06 -4.95
C TYR A 33 9.18 -2.44 -6.44
N GLN A 34 9.03 -1.46 -7.34
CA GLN A 34 9.12 -1.67 -8.78
C GLN A 34 10.47 -2.23 -9.22
N SER A 35 11.55 -1.71 -8.64
CA SER A 35 12.90 -2.18 -8.94
C SER A 35 13.11 -3.62 -8.48
N ALA A 36 12.57 -3.98 -7.31
CA ALA A 36 12.60 -5.35 -6.80
C ALA A 36 11.82 -6.32 -7.71
N ILE A 37 10.63 -5.93 -8.17
CA ILE A 37 9.83 -6.72 -9.13
C ILE A 37 10.61 -6.93 -10.44
N ARG A 38 11.15 -5.85 -11.03
CA ARG A 38 11.91 -5.94 -12.29
C ARG A 38 13.15 -6.82 -12.17
N ALA A 39 13.88 -6.72 -11.06
CA ALA A 39 15.05 -7.56 -10.81
C ALA A 39 14.66 -9.05 -10.69
N ALA A 40 13.58 -9.35 -9.96
CA ALA A 40 13.10 -10.72 -9.81
C ALA A 40 12.65 -11.36 -11.13
N GLN A 41 12.08 -10.57 -12.04
CA GLN A 41 11.65 -11.05 -13.37
C GLN A 41 12.81 -11.49 -14.27
N GLN A 42 14.04 -11.04 -14.02
CA GLN A 42 15.22 -11.38 -14.81
C GLN A 42 15.93 -12.66 -14.33
N GLY A 43 15.47 -13.28 -13.25
CA GLY A 43 16.08 -14.48 -12.66
C GLY A 43 15.63 -15.80 -13.31
N ALA A 44 16.36 -16.88 -13.02
CA ALA A 44 16.06 -18.23 -13.53
C ALA A 44 14.74 -18.84 -12.99
N SER A 45 14.28 -18.38 -11.81
CA SER A 45 13.02 -18.81 -11.18
C SER A 45 12.14 -17.59 -10.83
N PRO A 46 11.49 -16.97 -11.84
CA PRO A 46 10.86 -15.65 -11.68
C PRO A 46 9.81 -15.57 -10.58
N ARG A 47 9.02 -16.64 -10.37
CA ARG A 47 7.94 -16.64 -9.38
C ARG A 47 8.46 -16.63 -7.94
N ALA A 48 9.38 -17.54 -7.61
CA ALA A 48 9.96 -17.61 -6.27
C ALA A 48 10.80 -16.35 -5.96
N ALA A 49 11.56 -15.86 -6.94
CA ALA A 49 12.32 -14.63 -6.81
C ALA A 49 11.40 -13.41 -6.58
N LEU A 50 10.24 -13.36 -7.24
CA LEU A 50 9.27 -12.28 -7.09
C LEU A 50 8.66 -12.27 -5.69
N ASP A 51 8.23 -13.43 -5.20
CA ASP A 51 7.64 -13.56 -3.87
C ASP A 51 8.65 -13.16 -2.78
N GLN A 52 9.90 -13.59 -2.92
CA GLN A 52 10.99 -13.20 -2.02
C GLN A 52 11.27 -11.70 -2.07
N ALA A 53 11.41 -11.12 -3.26
CA ALA A 53 11.72 -9.70 -3.43
C ALA A 53 10.61 -8.80 -2.84
N LYS A 54 9.34 -9.18 -3.01
CA LYS A 54 8.20 -8.48 -2.39
C LYS A 54 8.22 -8.61 -0.87
N GLN A 55 8.61 -9.76 -0.33
CA GLN A 55 8.71 -9.97 1.11
C GLN A 55 9.83 -9.14 1.73
N GLU A 56 11.02 -9.13 1.13
CA GLU A 56 12.17 -8.34 1.60
C GLU A 56 11.88 -6.84 1.62
N TRP A 57 11.21 -6.33 0.57
CA TRP A 57 10.73 -4.95 0.54
C TRP A 57 9.77 -4.65 1.70
N ALA A 58 8.82 -5.56 1.95
CA ALA A 58 7.80 -5.38 2.97
C ALA A 58 8.38 -5.42 4.39
N ASP A 59 9.30 -6.35 4.65
CA ASP A 59 9.94 -6.54 5.96
C ASP A 59 10.68 -5.28 6.42
N GLY A 60 11.39 -4.62 5.49
CA GLY A 60 12.10 -3.36 5.77
C GLY A 60 11.19 -2.20 6.19
N LEU A 61 9.89 -2.28 5.88
CA LEU A 61 8.90 -1.24 6.13
C LEU A 61 7.81 -1.68 7.13
N LYS A 62 7.89 -2.89 7.68
CA LYS A 62 6.86 -3.53 8.52
C LYS A 62 5.50 -3.60 7.81
N LEU A 63 5.53 -3.84 6.50
CA LEU A 63 4.37 -4.00 5.63
C LEU A 63 4.12 -5.47 5.32
N ARG A 64 3.09 -5.75 4.52
CA ARG A 64 2.89 -7.02 3.83
C ARG A 64 3.35 -6.89 2.38
N SER A 65 3.78 -7.99 1.78
CA SER A 65 4.18 -8.05 0.37
C SER A 65 3.12 -7.52 -0.62
N ALA A 66 1.84 -7.69 -0.29
CA ALA A 66 0.70 -7.18 -1.05
C ALA A 66 0.46 -5.67 -0.91
N ASP A 67 1.00 -5.03 0.13
CA ASP A 67 0.78 -3.60 0.39
C ASP A 67 1.41 -2.72 -0.71
N GLY A 68 2.42 -3.24 -1.41
CA GLY A 68 3.07 -2.56 -2.51
C GLY A 68 2.13 -2.24 -3.67
N ILE A 69 1.14 -3.11 -3.93
CA ILE A 69 0.16 -2.91 -5.01
C ILE A 69 -0.67 -1.64 -4.75
N VAL A 70 -1.15 -1.47 -3.51
CA VAL A 70 -1.91 -0.28 -3.12
C VAL A 70 -1.02 0.97 -3.13
N LEU A 71 0.24 0.84 -2.71
CA LEU A 71 1.17 1.97 -2.74
C LEU A 71 1.48 2.43 -4.18
N GLU A 72 1.69 1.51 -5.12
CA GLU A 72 1.88 1.84 -6.54
C GLU A 72 0.67 2.55 -7.13
N ASP A 73 -0.52 2.07 -6.79
CA ASP A 73 -1.77 2.62 -7.30
C ASP A 73 -2.02 4.05 -6.75
N LEU A 74 -1.63 4.31 -5.48
CA LEU A 74 -1.63 5.66 -4.90
C LEU A 74 -0.62 6.58 -5.63
N VAL A 75 0.55 6.06 -5.98
CA VAL A 75 1.58 6.82 -6.73
C VAL A 75 1.11 7.12 -8.15
N ALA A 76 0.35 6.22 -8.78
CA ALA A 76 -0.24 6.39 -10.10
C ALA A 76 -1.36 7.46 -10.12
N GLY A 77 -1.86 7.90 -8.96
CA GLY A 77 -2.79 9.02 -8.82
C GLY A 77 -4.18 8.63 -8.31
N HIS A 78 -4.44 7.35 -8.05
CA HIS A 78 -5.69 6.91 -7.42
C HIS A 78 -5.64 7.24 -5.92
N GLY A 79 -6.07 8.44 -5.55
CA GLY A 79 -5.93 8.97 -4.20
C GLY A 79 -6.88 8.37 -3.16
N SER A 80 -7.86 7.54 -3.54
CA SER A 80 -8.90 7.03 -2.65
C SER A 80 -9.33 5.60 -2.96
N LEU A 81 -9.86 4.87 -1.96
CA LEU A 81 -10.34 3.49 -2.12
C LEU A 81 -11.38 3.32 -3.24
N ALA A 82 -12.21 4.34 -3.47
CA ALA A 82 -13.19 4.33 -4.56
C ALA A 82 -12.55 4.39 -5.96
N GLU A 83 -11.44 5.11 -6.10
CA GLU A 83 -10.67 5.18 -7.36
C GLU A 83 -9.89 3.88 -7.60
N MET A 84 -9.51 3.17 -6.54
CA MET A 84 -8.73 1.92 -6.59
C MET A 84 -9.56 0.65 -6.77
N GLN A 85 -10.89 0.76 -6.89
CA GLN A 85 -11.79 -0.39 -6.86
C GLN A 85 -11.43 -1.45 -7.92
N GLU A 86 -11.09 -1.03 -9.13
CA GLU A 86 -10.69 -1.94 -10.22
C GLU A 86 -9.40 -2.71 -9.87
N THR A 87 -8.40 -2.03 -9.30
CA THR A 87 -7.15 -2.65 -8.86
C THR A 87 -7.40 -3.67 -7.75
N LEU A 88 -8.27 -3.33 -6.80
CA LEU A 88 -8.62 -4.24 -5.69
C LEU A 88 -9.30 -5.51 -6.22
N ASP A 89 -10.25 -5.37 -7.14
CA ASP A 89 -10.96 -6.50 -7.74
C ASP A 89 -10.02 -7.37 -8.59
N ALA A 90 -9.16 -6.77 -9.41
CA ALA A 90 -8.18 -7.49 -10.23
C ALA A 90 -7.16 -8.27 -9.37
N CYS A 91 -6.83 -7.75 -8.18
CA CYS A 91 -5.87 -8.38 -7.27
C CYS A 91 -6.53 -9.27 -6.20
N GLY A 92 -7.86 -9.43 -6.23
CA GLY A 92 -8.61 -10.20 -5.23
C GLY A 92 -8.52 -9.64 -3.81
N LEU A 93 -8.30 -8.34 -3.66
CA LEU A 93 -8.20 -7.66 -2.37
C LEU A 93 -9.58 -7.19 -1.93
N THR A 94 -9.95 -7.50 -0.69
CA THR A 94 -11.21 -6.98 -0.14
C THR A 94 -11.06 -5.51 0.28
N LEU A 95 -12.18 -4.80 0.42
CA LEU A 95 -12.16 -3.44 0.99
C LEU A 95 -11.56 -3.42 2.41
N ARG A 96 -11.70 -4.50 3.17
CA ARG A 96 -11.07 -4.65 4.50
C ARG A 96 -9.55 -4.72 4.37
N ASP A 97 -9.04 -5.49 3.41
CA ASP A 97 -7.60 -5.61 3.16
C ASP A 97 -7.01 -4.27 2.71
N ALA A 98 -7.71 -3.57 1.82
CA ALA A 98 -7.32 -2.25 1.35
C ALA A 98 -7.23 -1.23 2.50
N ARG A 99 -8.24 -1.18 3.37
CA ARG A 99 -8.21 -0.30 4.56
C ARG A 99 -7.06 -0.65 5.51
N GLY A 100 -6.84 -1.94 5.77
CA GLY A 100 -5.72 -2.38 6.60
C GLY A 100 -4.35 -2.04 5.97
N THR A 101 -4.28 -2.04 4.64
CA THR A 101 -3.10 -1.61 3.89
C THR A 101 -2.84 -0.12 4.08
N LEU A 102 -3.87 0.71 3.91
CA LEU A 102 -3.76 2.16 4.16
C LEU A 102 -3.30 2.47 5.59
N ASP A 103 -3.78 1.72 6.59
CA ASP A 103 -3.33 1.87 7.97
C ASP A 103 -1.84 1.57 8.14
N ARG A 104 -1.35 0.48 7.52
CA ARG A 104 0.07 0.11 7.57
C ARG A 104 0.94 1.11 6.83
N LEU A 105 0.53 1.55 5.64
CA LEU A 105 1.23 2.58 4.86
C LEU A 105 1.30 3.92 5.62
N LYS A 106 0.22 4.31 6.29
CA LYS A 106 0.19 5.50 7.15
C LYS A 106 1.09 5.34 8.37
N ALA A 107 1.06 4.17 9.02
CA ALA A 107 1.93 3.88 10.17
C ALA A 107 3.42 3.89 9.78
N ALA A 108 3.74 3.48 8.55
CA ALA A 108 5.08 3.55 7.96
C ALA A 108 5.43 4.95 7.37
N GLN A 109 4.57 5.96 7.54
CA GLN A 109 4.76 7.34 7.04
C GLN A 109 4.94 7.43 5.51
N LEU A 110 4.45 6.44 4.77
CA LEU A 110 4.52 6.41 3.30
C LEU A 110 3.39 7.22 2.66
N ILE A 111 2.29 7.37 3.39
CA ILE A 111 1.11 8.10 2.95
C ILE A 111 0.59 8.96 4.09
N GLU A 112 -0.10 10.03 3.72
CA GLU A 112 -0.78 10.91 4.67
C GLU A 112 -2.23 11.10 4.21
N PRO A 113 -3.20 11.05 5.13
CA PRO A 113 -4.58 11.40 4.79
C PRO A 113 -4.62 12.88 4.44
N LEU A 114 -5.18 13.21 3.29
CA LEU A 114 -5.55 14.58 3.01
C LEU A 114 -6.77 14.90 3.86
N GLU A 115 -6.63 15.83 4.80
CA GLU A 115 -7.79 16.37 5.50
C GLU A 115 -8.79 16.81 4.43
N ALA A 116 -10.02 16.30 4.52
CA ALA A 116 -11.09 16.82 3.69
C ALA A 116 -11.20 18.29 4.09
N ALA A 117 -10.76 19.19 3.20
CA ALA A 117 -10.84 20.63 3.44
C ALA A 117 -12.23 20.91 4.00
N ASP A 118 -12.27 21.38 5.25
CA ASP A 118 -13.50 21.81 5.90
C ASP A 118 -14.17 22.78 4.92
N ARG A 119 -15.28 22.33 4.34
CA ARG A 119 -16.11 23.22 3.52
C ARG A 119 -16.80 24.14 4.52
N VAL A 120 -16.19 25.31 4.73
CA VAL A 120 -16.86 26.51 5.25
C VAL A 120 -18.00 26.88 4.31
#